data_AF-A0A7R8VQG5-F1
#
_entry.id   AF-A0A7R8VQG5-F1
#
_cell.length_a   1.000
_cell.length_b   1.000
_cell.length_c   1.000
_cell.angle_alpha   90.00
_cell.angle_beta   90.00
_cell.angle_gamma   90.00
#
_symmetry.space_group_name_H-M   'P 1'
#
loop_
_entity.id
_entity.type
_entity.pdbx_description
1 polymer ?
#
loop_
_entity_poly.entity_id
_entity_poly.type
_entity_poly.pdbx_seq_one_letter_code
_entity_poly.pdbx_strand_id
1 'polypeptide(L)' 'MEGVCKIYEEHLKRQNPNTPSITYDISQLFDFVDQLADLSCLVYQKSTNTYAPYNKEWIKEKIYVLLRRQVEHTK' A
#
# COMPACT_ATOMS: atom_id res chain seq x y z
N MET A 1 0.04 1.08 6.73
CA MET A 1 0.17 1.01 5.24
C MET A 1 0.43 -0.39 4.74
N GLU A 2 0.97 -1.30 5.56
CA GLU A 2 1.14 -2.73 5.20
C GLU A 2 -0.16 -3.41 4.73
N GLY A 3 -1.33 -2.93 5.17
CA GLY A 3 -2.62 -3.46 4.71
C GLY A 3 -2.83 -3.36 3.20
N VAL A 4 -2.41 -2.25 2.56
CA VAL A 4 -2.55 -2.09 1.11
C VAL A 4 -1.60 -3.04 0.36
N CYS A 5 -0.37 -3.21 0.87
CA CYS A 5 0.58 -4.19 0.32
C CYS A 5 0.03 -5.62 0.42
N LYS A 6 -0.53 -5.99 1.58
CA LYS A 6 -1.14 -7.31 1.79
C LYS A 6 -2.31 -7.59 0.85
N ILE A 7 -3.19 -6.62 0.61
CA ILE A 7 -4.30 -6.77 -0.34
C ILE A 7 -3.77 -7.08 -1.75
N TYR A 8 -2.71 -6.38 -2.17
CA TYR A 8 -2.09 -6.63 -3.47
C TYR A 8 -1.36 -7.98 -3.52
N GLU A 9 -0.65 -8.35 -2.46
CA GLU A 9 0.01 -9.66 -2.34
C GLU A 9 -0.99 -10.81 -2.39
N GLU A 10 -2.15 -10.67 -1.74
CA GLU A 10 -3.24 -11.65 -1.84
C GLU A 10 -3.80 -11.72 -3.26
N HIS A 11 -3.95 -10.59 -3.94
CA HIS A 11 -4.37 -10.54 -5.34
C HIS A 11 -3.37 -11.29 -6.24
N LEU A 12 -2.07 -11.04 -6.08
CA LEU A 12 -1.00 -11.73 -6.81
C LEU A 12 -0.97 -13.23 -6.52
N LYS A 13 -1.16 -13.62 -5.25
CA LYS A 13 -1.19 -15.04 -4.83
C LYS A 13 -2.37 -15.80 -5.45
N ARG A 14 -3.52 -15.16 -5.58
CA ARG A 14 -4.70 -15.74 -6.26
C ARG A 14 -4.45 -15.94 -7.76
N GLN A 15 -3.72 -15.02 -8.40
CA GLN A 15 -3.34 -15.15 -9.82
C GLN A 15 -2.23 -16.19 -10.04
N ASN A 16 -1.36 -16.39 -9.06
CA ASN A 16 -0.18 -17.26 -9.15
C ASN A 16 -0.18 -18.33 -8.04
N PRO A 17 -1.14 -19.27 -8.03
CA PRO A 17 -1.33 -20.20 -6.92
C PRO A 17 -0.16 -21.17 -6.70
N ASN A 18 0.64 -21.43 -7.73
CA ASN A 18 1.78 -22.36 -7.69
C ASN A 18 3.12 -21.66 -7.38
N THR A 19 3.12 -20.34 -7.23
CA THR A 19 4.34 -19.55 -7.03
C THR A 19 4.51 -19.24 -5.55
N PRO A 20 5.46 -19.87 -4.84
CA PRO A 20 5.57 -19.75 -3.39
C PRO A 20 6.05 -18.37 -2.92
N SER A 21 6.79 -17.65 -3.77
CA SER A 21 7.29 -16.30 -3.50
C SER A 21 7.15 -15.46 -4.76
N ILE A 22 6.52 -14.29 -4.64
CA ILE A 22 6.26 -13.38 -5.74
C ILE A 22 6.96 -12.06 -5.41
N THR A 23 7.80 -11.59 -6.32
CA THR A 23 8.38 -10.24 -6.28
C THR A 23 7.59 -9.32 -7.21
N TYR A 24 7.40 -8.09 -6.80
CA TYR A 24 6.72 -7.07 -7.59
C TYR A 24 7.42 -5.72 -7.42
N ASP A 25 7.36 -4.90 -8.46
CA ASP A 25 7.84 -3.53 -8.42
C ASP A 25 6.79 -2.60 -7.79
N ILE A 26 7.24 -1.51 -7.18
CA ILE A 26 6.35 -0.51 -6.59
C ILE A 26 5.41 0.12 -7.61
N SER A 27 5.83 0.24 -8.87
CA SER A 27 4.99 0.77 -9.96
C SER A 27 3.77 -0.13 -10.18
N GLN A 28 3.94 -1.45 -10.12
CA GLN A 28 2.84 -2.41 -10.28
C GLN A 28 1.82 -2.32 -9.13
N LEU A 29 2.30 -2.06 -7.91
CA LEU A 29 1.43 -1.80 -6.76
C LEU A 29 0.65 -0.48 -6.94
N PHE A 30 1.29 0.56 -7.49
CA PHE A 30 0.63 1.84 -7.75
C PHE A 30 -0.41 1.73 -8.86
N ASP A 31 -0.13 1.00 -9.93
CA ASP A 31 -1.09 0.71 -10.99
C ASP A 31 -2.32 -0.02 -10.44
N PHE A 32 -2.11 -1.01 -9.57
CA PHE A 32 -3.22 -1.69 -8.88
C PHE A 32 -4.06 -0.71 -8.04
N VAL A 33 -3.42 0.17 -7.28
CA VAL A 33 -4.13 1.19 -6.49
C VAL A 33 -4.91 2.16 -7.37
N ASP A 34 -4.38 2.53 -8.54
CA ASP A 34 -5.06 3.41 -9.48
C ASP A 34 -6.23 2.75 -10.22
N GLN A 35 -6.23 1.42 -10.35
CA GLN A 35 -7.34 0.65 -10.91
C GLN A 35 -8.52 0.48 -9.92
N LEU A 36 -8.33 0.71 -8.62
CA LEU A 36 -9.41 0.68 -7.65
C LEU A 36 -10.39 1.84 -7.91
N ALA A 37 -11.68 1.53 -7.97
CA ALA A 37 -12.73 2.53 -8.24
C ALA A 37 -12.75 3.66 -7.21
N ASP A 38 -12.52 3.33 -5.93
CA ASP A 38 -12.27 4.30 -4.87
C ASP A 38 -11.35 3.69 -3.81
N LEU A 39 -10.47 4.53 -3.26
CA LEU A 39 -9.62 4.19 -2.13
C LEU A 39 -9.34 5.47 -1.33
N SER A 40 -9.81 5.47 -0.10
CA SER A 40 -9.53 6.52 0.89
C SER A 40 -9.22 5.91 2.25
N CYS A 41 -8.48 6.65 3.07
CA CYS A 41 -8.22 6.25 4.44
C CYS A 41 -8.45 7.40 5.41
N LEU A 42 -8.96 7.08 6.60
CA LEU A 42 -9.19 8.00 7.68
C LEU A 42 -8.07 7.88 8.70
N VAL A 43 -7.32 8.96 8.94
CA VAL A 43 -6.24 8.99 9.92
C VAL A 43 -6.65 9.83 11.12
N TYR A 44 -6.55 9.22 12.29
CA TYR A 44 -6.87 9.89 13.55
C TYR A 44 -5.88 11.03 13.84
N GLN A 45 -6.41 12.22 14.11
CA GLN A 45 -5.67 13.42 14.48
C GLN A 45 -5.91 13.73 15.96
N LYS A 46 -4.88 13.49 16.79
CA LYS A 46 -4.95 13.74 18.24
C LYS A 46 -5.20 15.20 18.61
N SER A 47 -4.69 16.14 17.81
CA SER A 47 -4.81 17.59 18.06
C SER A 47 -6.25 18.09 18.01
N THR A 48 -7.05 17.52 17.12
CA THR A 48 -8.46 17.93 16.89
C THR A 48 -9.45 16.88 17.39
N ASN A 49 -8.96 15.71 17.82
CA ASN A 49 -9.76 14.53 18.16
C ASN A 49 -10.72 14.10 17.03
N THR A 50 -10.28 14.22 15.79
CA THR A 50 -11.06 13.88 14.58
C THR A 50 -10.32 12.90 13.69
N TYR A 51 -11.02 12.37 12.66
CA TYR A 51 -10.40 11.60 11.59
C TYR A 51 -10.32 12.43 10.33
N ALA A 52 -9.12 12.64 9.81
CA ALA A 52 -8.91 13.32 8.54
C ALA A 52 -8.94 12.32 7.37
N PRO A 53 -9.70 12.60 6.30
CA PRO A 53 -9.71 11.77 5.11
C PRO A 53 -8.47 12.04 4.24
N TYR A 54 -7.94 10.97 3.66
CA TYR A 54 -6.85 11.01 2.71
C TYR A 54 -7.18 10.15 1.50
N ASN A 55 -6.75 10.60 0.33
CA ASN A 55 -7.02 9.96 -0.94
C ASN A 55 -5.91 8.96 -1.34
N LYS A 56 -6.10 8.31 -2.50
CA LYS A 56 -5.14 7.37 -3.06
C LYS A 56 -3.73 7.93 -3.28
N GLU A 57 -3.58 9.22 -3.62
CA GLU A 57 -2.27 9.83 -3.84
C GLU A 57 -1.47 9.89 -2.54
N TRP A 58 -2.10 10.31 -1.45
CA TRP A 58 -1.48 10.30 -0.13
C TRP A 58 -1.12 8.87 0.31
N ILE A 59 -1.98 7.90 0.02
CA ILE A 59 -1.72 6.49 0.33
C ILE A 59 -0.48 5.99 -0.42
N LYS A 60 -0.36 6.26 -1.73
CA LYS A 60 0.81 5.92 -2.54
C LYS A 60 2.10 6.53 -1.99
N GLU A 61 2.07 7.80 -1.58
CA GLU A 61 3.22 8.48 -0.98
C GLU A 61 3.67 7.79 0.32
N LYS A 62 2.75 7.43 1.21
CA LYS A 62 3.11 6.77 2.47
C LYS A 62 3.58 5.33 2.27
N ILE A 63 3.08 4.62 1.26
CA ILE A 63 3.60 3.32 0.86
C ILE A 63 5.06 3.46 0.39
N TYR A 64 5.35 4.44 -0.47
CA TYR A 64 6.71 4.72 -0.93
C TYR A 64 7.68 4.94 0.24
N VAL A 65 7.30 5.81 1.19
CA VAL A 65 8.13 6.09 2.37
C VAL A 65 8.34 4.84 3.24
N LEU A 66 7.30 4.00 3.40
CA LEU A 66 7.40 2.77 4.18
C LEU A 66 8.38 1.78 3.53
N LEU A 67 8.22 1.51 2.23
CA LEU A 67 9.05 0.56 1.50
C LEU A 67 10.51 1.02 1.41
N ARG A 68 10.74 2.32 1.18
CA ARG A 68 12.09 2.90 1.18
C ARG A 68 12.80 2.68 2.52
N ARG A 69 12.11 2.92 3.64
CA ARG A 69 12.65 2.69 4.99
C ARG A 69 13.00 1.22 5.23
N GLN A 70 12.18 0.28 4.75
CA GLN A 70 12.47 -1.16 4.92
C GLN A 70 13.74 -1.58 4.16
N VAL A 71 13.97 -1.03 2.98
CA VAL A 71 15.20 -1.28 2.20
C VAL A 71 16.43 -0.68 2.90
N GLU A 72 16.31 0.51 3.49
CA GLU A 72 17.40 1.16 4.22
C GLU A 72 17.80 0.41 5.50
N HIS A 73 16.83 -0.20 6.20
CA HIS A 73 17.08 -0.99 7.42
C HIS A 73 17.69 -2.38 7.17
N THR A 74 17.70 -2.85 5.91
CA THR A 74 18.23 -4.17 5.54
C THR A 74 19.68 -4.10 5.02
N LYS A 75 20.29 -2.91 5.04
CA LYS A 75 21.74 -2.71 4.77
C LYS A 75 22.52 -2.59 6.07
#